data_AF-A0A1E3L7R5-F1
#
_entry.id   AF-A0A1E3L7R5-F1
#
_cell.length_a   1.000
_cell.length_b   1.000
_cell.length_c   1.000
_cell.angle_alpha   90.00
_cell.angle_beta   90.00
_cell.angle_gamma   90.00
#
_symmetry.space_group_name_H-M   'P 1'
#
loop_
_entity.id
_entity.type
_entity.pdbx_description
1 polymer ?
#
loop_
_entity_poly.entity_id
_entity_poly.type
_entity_poly.pdbx_seq_one_letter_code
_entity_poly.pdbx_strand_id
1 'polypeptide(L)'
;MALQQEGTAGQQLISEANRFAEKVTQMQYRQQPDLIQRFGPNGRIRTKQDSLYTLSYLAESVLMKSPSLFMNYISWLKVLLNGYRVSEQDLLVNLNAIKKALQKSFDHPHKSNVIDYLDMGIQHVQTTELQSSYIVETSLLGKEAKQYLDCLLRTERKEAYTLIVHLLENDTPIKDIYIHIFQTVQYEIGRLWQTSQINIAQEHFCTAATQSIISRLYPYWISAGQERYRLVAACVGEEQHEIGIRMLADFFEMEGWDTYYLGANVPDHSLLQSIVQHQADIIAISATMTFHVHLVQDLIEKIRAEESTRHVKIIVGGLPFNIDRELWKRVGADGFAPDANKAVEVATSLVALNQSGSQPSVKG
;
A
#
# COMPACT_ATOMS: atom_id res chain seq x y z
N MET A 1 11.98 39.15 -7.19
CA MET A 1 10.80 38.46 -7.74
C MET A 1 10.99 36.99 -7.46
N ALA A 2 10.26 36.45 -6.49
CA ALA A 2 10.25 35.01 -6.24
C ALA A 2 9.61 34.34 -7.45
N LEU A 3 10.37 33.51 -8.16
CA LEU A 3 9.79 32.51 -9.05
C LEU A 3 8.84 31.68 -8.18
N GLN A 4 7.53 31.84 -8.36
CA GLN A 4 6.60 30.80 -7.93
C GLN A 4 7.11 29.51 -8.57
N GLN A 5 7.58 28.56 -7.77
CA GLN A 5 7.88 27.24 -8.28
C GLN A 5 6.56 26.72 -8.85
N GLU A 6 6.45 26.67 -10.18
CA GLU A 6 5.37 25.94 -10.82
C GLU A 6 5.44 24.50 -10.28
N GLY A 7 4.39 24.08 -9.57
CA GLY A 7 4.31 22.73 -9.04
C GLY A 7 4.42 21.70 -10.17
N THR A 8 4.77 20.47 -9.85
CA THR A 8 4.88 19.41 -10.86
C THR A 8 3.52 19.16 -11.54
N ALA A 9 3.54 18.57 -12.74
CA ALA A 9 2.31 18.19 -13.45
C ALA A 9 1.41 17.28 -12.60
N GLY A 10 2.01 16.39 -11.80
CA GLY A 10 1.28 15.52 -10.87
C GLY A 10 0.57 16.33 -9.77
N GLN A 11 1.28 17.25 -9.11
CA GLN A 11 0.69 18.12 -8.08
C GLN A 11 -0.48 18.97 -8.61
N GLN A 12 -0.31 19.59 -9.79
CA GLN A 12 -1.39 20.35 -10.40
C GLN A 12 -2.57 19.43 -10.75
N LEU A 13 -2.31 18.25 -11.31
CA LEU A 13 -3.37 17.31 -11.66
C LEU A 13 -4.14 16.82 -10.43
N ILE A 14 -3.48 16.56 -9.29
CA ILE A 14 -4.14 16.25 -8.01
C ILE A 14 -5.11 17.37 -7.64
N SER A 15 -4.64 18.63 -7.65
CA SER A 15 -5.46 19.79 -7.25
C SER A 15 -6.67 20.02 -8.16
N GLU A 16 -6.59 19.62 -9.43
CA GLU A 16 -7.65 19.77 -10.42
C GLU A 16 -8.48 18.50 -10.65
N ALA A 17 -8.17 17.38 -9.97
CA ALA A 17 -8.73 16.07 -10.27
C ALA A 17 -10.26 16.04 -10.19
N ASN A 18 -10.87 16.67 -9.18
CA ASN A 18 -12.33 16.73 -9.05
C ASN A 18 -13.00 17.50 -10.21
N ARG A 19 -12.36 18.58 -10.69
CA ARG A 19 -12.85 19.36 -11.85
C ARG A 19 -12.82 18.51 -13.11
N PHE A 20 -11.75 17.75 -13.33
CA PHE A 20 -11.65 16.84 -14.46
C PHE A 20 -12.61 15.66 -14.34
N ALA A 21 -12.76 15.06 -13.16
CA ALA A 21 -13.68 13.93 -12.93
C ALA A 21 -15.13 14.29 -13.29
N GLU A 22 -15.59 15.49 -12.91
CA GLU A 22 -16.91 16.00 -13.30
C GLU A 22 -17.06 16.11 -14.82
N LYS A 23 -16.07 16.70 -15.50
CA LYS A 23 -16.06 16.87 -16.96
C LYS A 23 -16.02 15.53 -17.69
N VAL A 24 -15.20 14.60 -17.23
CA VAL A 24 -15.05 13.24 -17.78
C VAL A 24 -16.35 12.47 -17.65
N THR A 25 -17.00 12.53 -16.49
CA THR A 25 -18.31 11.91 -16.27
C THR A 25 -19.35 12.42 -17.26
N GLN A 26 -19.41 13.74 -17.46
CA GLN A 26 -20.32 14.33 -18.44
C GLN A 26 -20.01 13.88 -19.88
N MET A 27 -18.73 13.77 -20.24
CA MET A 27 -18.31 13.28 -21.55
C MET A 27 -18.69 11.82 -21.77
N GLN A 28 -18.46 10.96 -20.77
CA GLN A 28 -18.79 9.54 -20.84
C GLN A 28 -20.30 9.31 -20.99
N TYR A 29 -21.13 9.98 -20.19
CA TYR A 29 -22.59 9.83 -20.27
C TYR A 29 -23.19 10.42 -21.56
N ARG A 30 -22.50 11.36 -22.22
CA ARG A 30 -22.88 11.80 -23.58
C ARG A 30 -22.52 10.76 -24.64
N GLN A 31 -21.39 10.07 -24.46
CA GLN A 31 -20.90 9.06 -25.40
C GLN A 31 -21.62 7.70 -25.23
N GLN A 32 -22.05 7.39 -24.01
CA GLN A 32 -22.75 6.15 -23.65
C GLN A 32 -24.05 6.48 -22.90
N PRO A 33 -25.10 6.98 -23.60
CA PRO A 33 -26.36 7.33 -22.96
C PRO A 33 -27.06 6.15 -22.27
N ASP A 34 -26.76 4.91 -22.67
CA ASP A 34 -27.26 3.67 -22.09
C ASP A 34 -26.81 3.44 -20.64
N LEU A 35 -25.71 4.08 -20.19
CA LEU A 35 -25.21 3.94 -18.81
C LEU A 35 -26.26 4.31 -17.76
N ILE A 36 -27.16 5.25 -18.07
CA ILE A 36 -28.24 5.61 -17.15
C ILE A 36 -29.25 4.48 -16.96
N GLN A 37 -29.50 3.71 -18.02
CA GLN A 37 -30.41 2.56 -17.98
C GLN A 37 -29.71 1.37 -17.28
N ARG A 38 -28.40 1.20 -17.50
CA ARG A 38 -27.61 0.10 -16.92
C ARG A 38 -27.33 0.27 -15.43
N PHE A 39 -27.06 1.50 -14.97
CA PHE A 39 -26.53 1.75 -13.62
C PHE A 39 -27.31 2.79 -12.80
N GLY A 40 -28.35 3.40 -13.40
CA GLY A 40 -29.19 4.39 -12.72
C GLY A 40 -28.44 5.66 -12.29
N PRO A 41 -29.09 6.52 -11.46
CA PRO A 41 -28.49 7.77 -10.97
C PRO A 41 -27.22 7.55 -10.15
N ASN A 42 -27.17 6.48 -9.34
CA ASN A 42 -26.00 6.15 -8.53
C ASN A 42 -24.79 5.74 -9.38
N GLY A 43 -25.01 5.16 -10.56
CA GLY A 43 -23.94 4.87 -11.52
C GLY A 43 -23.15 6.13 -11.91
N ARG A 44 -23.82 7.28 -12.01
CA ARG A 44 -23.16 8.54 -12.39
C ARG A 44 -22.27 9.07 -11.27
N ILE A 45 -22.72 8.93 -10.02
CA ILE A 45 -21.93 9.28 -8.83
C ILE A 45 -20.68 8.41 -8.77
N ARG A 46 -20.84 7.09 -8.95
CA ARG A 46 -19.72 6.13 -8.98
C ARG A 46 -18.75 6.41 -10.13
N THR A 47 -19.26 6.68 -11.33
CA THR A 47 -18.42 7.04 -12.50
C THR A 47 -17.54 8.26 -12.20
N LYS A 48 -18.09 9.28 -11.53
CA LYS A 48 -17.31 10.44 -11.09
C LYS A 48 -16.24 10.05 -10.08
N GLN A 49 -16.60 9.22 -9.09
CA GLN A 49 -15.66 8.73 -8.09
C GLN A 49 -14.53 7.90 -8.73
N ASP A 50 -14.84 7.00 -9.66
CA ASP A 50 -13.85 6.20 -10.39
C ASP A 50 -12.93 7.07 -11.26
N SER A 51 -13.51 8.10 -11.90
CA SER A 51 -12.73 9.08 -12.67
C SER A 51 -11.80 9.89 -11.76
N LEU A 52 -12.26 10.27 -10.56
CA LEU A 52 -11.46 10.97 -9.57
C LEU A 52 -10.31 10.09 -9.09
N TYR A 53 -10.57 8.83 -8.71
CA TYR A 53 -9.50 7.91 -8.33
C TYR A 53 -8.51 7.71 -9.48
N THR A 54 -8.98 7.45 -10.69
CA THR A 54 -8.10 7.26 -11.85
C THR A 54 -7.18 8.46 -12.07
N LEU A 55 -7.71 9.67 -11.91
CA LEU A 55 -6.92 10.91 -12.00
C LEU A 55 -5.91 11.01 -10.85
N SER A 56 -6.27 10.67 -9.62
CA SER A 56 -5.33 10.66 -8.48
C SER A 56 -4.20 9.65 -8.68
N TYR A 57 -4.52 8.42 -9.10
CA TYR A 57 -3.53 7.38 -9.43
C TYR A 57 -2.60 7.80 -10.57
N LEU A 58 -3.14 8.43 -11.62
CA LEU A 58 -2.34 8.96 -12.74
C LEU A 58 -1.42 10.08 -12.26
N ALA A 59 -1.96 11.03 -11.50
CA ALA A 59 -1.23 12.19 -11.02
C ALA A 59 -0.07 11.79 -10.10
N GLU A 60 -0.33 10.85 -9.20
CA GLU A 60 0.68 10.26 -8.33
C GLU A 60 1.80 9.59 -9.13
N SER A 61 1.42 8.76 -10.11
CA SER A 61 2.39 8.04 -10.94
C SER A 61 3.31 9.01 -11.66
N VAL A 62 2.78 10.13 -12.15
CA VAL A 62 3.55 11.22 -12.76
C VAL A 62 4.43 11.93 -11.74
N LEU A 63 3.91 12.24 -10.55
CA LEU A 63 4.67 12.86 -9.45
C LEU A 63 5.88 12.02 -9.06
N MET A 64 5.69 10.70 -8.92
CA MET A 64 6.72 9.72 -8.56
C MET A 64 7.58 9.26 -9.73
N LYS A 65 7.29 9.75 -10.94
CA LYS A 65 7.98 9.34 -12.19
C LYS A 65 7.98 7.81 -12.36
N SER A 66 6.87 7.15 -12.00
CA SER A 66 6.72 5.70 -12.05
C SER A 66 5.48 5.31 -12.85
N PRO A 67 5.61 5.01 -14.16
CA PRO A 67 4.47 4.59 -14.97
C PRO A 67 3.92 3.23 -14.54
N SER A 68 4.76 2.39 -13.92
CA SER A 68 4.38 1.08 -13.38
C SER A 68 3.28 1.17 -12.33
N LEU A 69 3.25 2.24 -11.51
CA LEU A 69 2.18 2.46 -10.54
C LEU A 69 0.81 2.61 -11.22
N PHE A 70 0.74 3.38 -12.32
CA PHE A 70 -0.50 3.58 -13.05
C PHE A 70 -0.92 2.32 -13.80
N MET A 71 0.02 1.63 -14.47
CA MET A 71 -0.28 0.38 -15.18
C MET A 71 -0.80 -0.69 -14.22
N ASN A 72 -0.19 -0.83 -13.04
CA ASN A 72 -0.67 -1.76 -12.01
C ASN A 72 -2.09 -1.41 -11.56
N TYR A 73 -2.38 -0.13 -11.31
CA TYR A 73 -3.72 0.34 -10.98
C TYR A 73 -4.74 0.02 -12.08
N ILE A 74 -4.41 0.23 -13.36
CA ILE A 74 -5.32 -0.05 -14.48
C ILE A 74 -5.65 -1.55 -14.58
N SER A 75 -4.65 -2.41 -14.39
CA SER A 75 -4.86 -3.86 -14.31
C SER A 75 -5.76 -4.23 -13.15
N TRP A 76 -5.56 -3.61 -12.00
CA TRP A 76 -6.41 -3.84 -10.84
C TRP A 76 -7.86 -3.38 -11.06
N LEU A 77 -8.03 -2.16 -11.60
CA LEU A 77 -9.33 -1.53 -11.86
C LEU A 77 -10.14 -2.31 -12.89
N LYS A 78 -9.52 -2.81 -13.96
CA LYS A 78 -10.19 -3.62 -15.00
C LYS A 78 -10.88 -4.84 -14.38
N VAL A 79 -10.19 -5.58 -13.51
CA VAL A 79 -10.76 -6.77 -12.85
C VAL A 79 -11.90 -6.38 -11.91
N LEU A 80 -11.71 -5.31 -11.11
CA LEU A 80 -12.75 -4.81 -10.20
C LEU A 80 -14.04 -4.43 -10.95
N LEU A 81 -13.90 -3.61 -11.99
CA LEU A 81 -15.02 -3.09 -12.77
C LEU A 81 -15.81 -4.19 -13.48
N ASN A 82 -15.13 -5.25 -13.95
CA ASN A 82 -15.79 -6.41 -14.52
C ASN A 82 -16.76 -7.08 -13.54
N GLY A 83 -16.39 -7.16 -12.25
CA GLY A 83 -17.26 -7.64 -11.17
C GLY A 83 -18.55 -6.83 -11.01
N TYR A 84 -18.52 -5.54 -11.39
CA TYR A 84 -19.69 -4.65 -11.41
C TYR A 84 -20.37 -4.55 -12.78
N ARG A 85 -20.08 -5.46 -13.72
CA ARG A 85 -20.62 -5.48 -15.10
C ARG A 85 -20.27 -4.22 -15.91
N VAL A 86 -19.17 -3.57 -15.56
CA VAL A 86 -18.54 -2.50 -16.35
C VAL A 86 -17.50 -3.15 -17.24
N SER A 87 -17.71 -3.09 -18.55
CA SER A 87 -16.89 -3.79 -19.53
C SER A 87 -15.54 -3.10 -19.76
N GLU A 88 -14.58 -3.82 -20.35
CA GLU A 88 -13.32 -3.24 -20.81
C GLU A 88 -13.54 -2.06 -21.77
N GLN A 89 -14.59 -2.16 -22.62
CA GLN A 89 -14.96 -1.08 -23.52
C GLN A 89 -15.45 0.16 -22.77
N ASP A 90 -16.21 0.00 -21.67
CA ASP A 90 -16.65 1.12 -20.84
C ASP A 90 -15.45 1.81 -20.16
N LEU A 91 -14.49 1.02 -19.66
CA LEU A 91 -13.24 1.52 -19.10
C LEU A 91 -12.42 2.29 -20.15
N LEU A 92 -12.24 1.73 -21.34
CA LEU A 92 -11.55 2.40 -22.44
C LEU A 92 -12.23 3.72 -22.84
N VAL A 93 -13.57 3.77 -22.86
CA VAL A 93 -14.30 5.02 -23.11
C VAL A 93 -14.00 6.06 -22.02
N ASN A 94 -14.00 5.66 -20.74
CA ASN A 94 -13.66 6.56 -19.64
C ASN A 94 -12.22 7.09 -19.75
N LEU A 95 -11.23 6.21 -19.93
CA LEU A 95 -9.82 6.61 -20.06
C LEU A 95 -9.59 7.55 -21.26
N ASN A 96 -10.24 7.28 -22.39
CA ASN A 96 -10.19 8.17 -23.55
C ASN A 96 -10.89 9.52 -23.30
N ALA A 97 -11.95 9.54 -22.48
CA ALA A 97 -12.58 10.78 -22.05
C ALA A 97 -11.65 11.60 -21.13
N ILE A 98 -10.92 10.94 -20.21
CA ILE A 98 -9.85 11.55 -19.41
C ILE A 98 -8.79 12.16 -20.34
N LYS A 99 -8.26 11.38 -21.29
CA LYS A 99 -7.25 11.83 -22.25
C LYS A 99 -7.69 13.10 -22.99
N LYS A 100 -8.88 13.08 -23.58
CA LYS A 100 -9.46 14.23 -24.30
C LYS A 100 -9.65 15.44 -23.38
N ALA A 101 -10.10 15.23 -22.15
CA ALA A 101 -10.32 16.30 -21.18
C ALA A 101 -9.00 17.00 -20.80
N LEU A 102 -7.95 16.22 -20.54
CA LEU A 102 -6.60 16.71 -20.21
C LEU A 102 -5.95 17.39 -21.41
N GLN A 103 -5.97 16.79 -22.60
CA GLN A 103 -5.41 17.39 -23.82
C GLN A 103 -5.97 18.80 -24.07
N LYS A 104 -7.29 18.97 -23.89
CA LYS A 104 -8.00 20.22 -24.17
C LYS A 104 -7.87 21.28 -23.06
N SER A 105 -7.76 20.87 -21.79
CA SER A 105 -7.97 21.80 -20.66
C SER A 105 -7.03 21.65 -19.48
N PHE A 106 -6.01 20.80 -19.59
CA PHE A 106 -4.87 20.81 -18.69
C PHE A 106 -3.79 21.70 -19.30
N ASP A 107 -3.47 22.78 -18.61
CA ASP A 107 -2.48 23.76 -19.04
C ASP A 107 -1.27 23.66 -18.11
N HIS A 108 -0.24 22.97 -18.59
CA HIS A 108 1.00 22.75 -17.85
C HIS A 108 2.13 22.37 -18.84
N PRO A 109 3.37 22.86 -18.67
CA PRO A 109 4.49 22.58 -19.57
C PRO A 109 4.77 21.09 -19.78
N HIS A 110 4.58 20.28 -18.73
CA HIS A 110 4.81 18.83 -18.75
C HIS A 110 3.53 18.00 -18.97
N LYS A 111 2.51 18.56 -19.64
CA LYS A 111 1.28 17.82 -20.00
C LYS A 111 1.56 16.54 -20.79
N SER A 112 2.57 16.55 -21.67
CA SER A 112 2.93 15.37 -22.48
C SER A 112 3.15 14.14 -21.59
N ASN A 113 3.89 14.28 -20.49
CA ASN A 113 4.19 13.17 -19.58
C ASN A 113 2.92 12.56 -18.96
N VAL A 114 1.94 13.41 -18.62
CA VAL A 114 0.65 12.94 -18.09
C VAL A 114 -0.11 12.14 -19.15
N ILE A 115 -0.11 12.62 -20.40
CA ILE A 115 -0.77 11.93 -21.51
C ILE A 115 -0.04 10.62 -21.85
N ASP A 116 1.29 10.60 -21.81
CA ASP A 116 2.10 9.41 -22.11
C ASP A 116 1.81 8.29 -21.09
N TYR A 117 1.72 8.63 -19.80
CA TYR A 117 1.40 7.66 -18.75
C TYR A 117 -0.03 7.12 -18.91
N LEU A 118 -0.97 8.00 -19.25
CA LEU A 118 -2.33 7.60 -19.55
C LEU A 118 -2.41 6.67 -20.77
N ASP A 119 -1.61 6.95 -21.81
CA ASP A 119 -1.53 6.11 -23.01
C ASP A 119 -0.94 4.73 -22.72
N MET A 120 0.10 4.65 -21.88
CA MET A 120 0.61 3.38 -21.37
C MET A 120 -0.47 2.59 -20.65
N GLY A 121 -1.26 3.25 -19.77
CA GLY A 121 -2.39 2.62 -19.10
C GLY A 121 -3.47 2.13 -20.06
N ILE A 122 -3.85 2.93 -21.05
CA ILE A 122 -4.85 2.55 -22.09
C ILE A 122 -4.38 1.32 -22.87
N GLN A 123 -3.11 1.28 -23.29
CA GLN A 123 -2.54 0.12 -23.98
C GLN A 123 -2.54 -1.12 -23.07
N HIS A 124 -2.22 -0.92 -21.79
CA HIS A 124 -2.15 -2.01 -20.80
C HIS A 124 -3.51 -2.68 -20.52
N VAL A 125 -4.63 -1.97 -20.70
CA VAL A 125 -5.98 -2.59 -20.60
C VAL A 125 -6.09 -3.80 -21.53
N GLN A 126 -5.48 -3.74 -22.72
CA GLN A 126 -5.62 -4.74 -23.78
C GLN A 126 -4.74 -5.99 -23.57
N THR A 127 -3.72 -5.92 -22.72
CA THR A 127 -2.65 -6.94 -22.65
C THR A 127 -2.70 -7.87 -21.44
N THR A 128 -3.62 -7.64 -20.50
CA THR A 128 -3.48 -8.18 -19.13
C THR A 128 -4.12 -9.54 -18.93
N GLU A 129 -3.37 -10.46 -18.32
CA GLU A 129 -3.80 -11.79 -17.87
C GLU A 129 -4.53 -11.73 -16.51
N LEU A 130 -5.48 -12.63 -16.31
CA LEU A 130 -6.23 -12.76 -15.05
C LEU A 130 -5.30 -13.25 -13.93
N GLN A 131 -5.35 -12.58 -12.78
CA GLN A 131 -4.57 -12.97 -11.62
C GLN A 131 -5.07 -14.30 -11.02
N SER A 132 -4.20 -15.30 -10.99
CA SER A 132 -4.44 -16.60 -10.35
C SER A 132 -4.56 -16.47 -8.83
N SER A 133 -5.04 -17.53 -8.17
CA SER A 133 -5.04 -17.61 -6.70
C SER A 133 -3.64 -17.43 -6.14
N TYR A 134 -3.54 -16.71 -5.02
CA TYR A 134 -2.30 -16.59 -4.25
C TYR A 134 -2.02 -17.86 -3.43
N ILE A 135 -3.03 -18.70 -3.21
CA ILE A 135 -2.87 -19.96 -2.48
C ILE A 135 -2.56 -21.08 -3.48
N VAL A 136 -1.37 -21.65 -3.35
CA VAL A 136 -0.94 -22.83 -4.10
C VAL A 136 -0.83 -23.98 -3.12
N GLU A 137 -1.73 -24.97 -3.17
CA GLU A 137 -1.79 -26.06 -2.18
C GLU A 137 -0.50 -26.90 -2.07
N THR A 138 0.36 -26.87 -3.09
CA THR A 138 1.65 -27.57 -3.10
C THR A 138 2.79 -26.75 -2.51
N SER A 139 2.59 -25.46 -2.17
CA SER A 139 3.59 -24.65 -1.49
C SER A 139 3.69 -24.99 -0.01
N LEU A 140 4.74 -24.49 0.66
CA LEU A 140 4.85 -24.55 2.11
C LEU A 140 3.58 -23.97 2.76
N LEU A 141 2.99 -24.73 3.68
CA LEU A 141 1.72 -24.44 4.36
C LEU A 141 0.53 -24.10 3.43
N GLY A 142 0.57 -24.52 2.16
CA GLY A 142 -0.45 -24.14 1.17
C GLY A 142 -1.83 -24.74 1.45
N LYS A 143 -1.88 -25.98 1.97
CA LYS A 143 -3.13 -26.64 2.36
C LYS A 143 -3.72 -25.99 3.60
N GLU A 144 -2.87 -25.68 4.57
CA GLU A 144 -3.21 -25.01 5.82
C GLU A 144 -3.71 -23.59 5.55
N ALA A 145 -3.09 -22.86 4.62
CA ALA A 145 -3.55 -21.55 4.16
C ALA A 145 -4.96 -21.63 3.56
N LYS A 146 -5.22 -22.64 2.71
CA LYS A 146 -6.57 -22.88 2.17
C LYS A 146 -7.58 -23.20 3.27
N GLN A 147 -7.24 -24.09 4.19
CA GLN A 147 -8.10 -24.45 5.32
C GLN A 147 -8.41 -23.24 6.20
N TYR A 148 -7.40 -22.41 6.49
CA TYR A 148 -7.55 -21.18 7.25
C TYR A 148 -8.50 -20.21 6.55
N LEU A 149 -8.32 -19.97 5.24
CA LEU A 149 -9.24 -19.16 4.43
C LEU A 149 -10.67 -19.71 4.47
N ASP A 150 -10.85 -21.01 4.28
CA ASP A 150 -12.17 -21.66 4.31
C ASP A 150 -12.88 -21.44 5.65
N CYS A 151 -12.17 -21.58 6.77
CA CYS A 151 -12.72 -21.29 8.10
C CYS A 151 -13.16 -19.82 8.21
N LEU A 152 -12.34 -18.87 7.76
CA LEU A 152 -12.71 -17.45 7.79
C LEU A 152 -13.95 -17.15 6.95
N LEU A 153 -14.03 -17.69 5.72
CA LEU A 153 -15.19 -17.50 4.83
C LEU A 153 -16.47 -18.13 5.38
N ARG A 154 -16.37 -19.20 6.18
CA ARG A 154 -17.49 -19.81 6.92
C ARG A 154 -17.78 -19.16 8.26
N THR A 155 -17.06 -18.10 8.63
CA THR A 155 -17.16 -17.39 9.92
C THR A 155 -16.75 -18.21 11.15
N GLU A 156 -16.01 -19.29 10.93
CA GLU A 156 -15.51 -20.26 11.92
C GLU A 156 -14.19 -19.78 12.55
N ARG A 157 -14.24 -18.66 13.28
CA ARG A 157 -13.04 -18.02 13.88
C ARG A 157 -12.32 -18.92 14.89
N LYS A 158 -13.06 -19.76 15.61
CA LYS A 158 -12.50 -20.65 16.63
C LYS A 158 -11.66 -21.74 15.98
N GLU A 159 -12.17 -22.30 14.88
CA GLU A 159 -11.56 -23.33 14.07
C GLU A 159 -10.32 -22.78 13.36
N ALA A 160 -10.41 -21.59 12.77
CA ALA A 160 -9.26 -20.87 12.21
C ALA A 160 -8.14 -20.68 13.26
N TYR A 161 -8.49 -20.24 14.49
CA TYR A 161 -7.52 -20.11 15.57
C TYR A 161 -6.94 -21.45 16.02
N THR A 162 -7.78 -22.50 16.10
CA THR A 162 -7.38 -23.84 16.54
C THR A 162 -6.39 -24.46 15.56
N LEU A 163 -6.59 -24.26 14.26
CA LEU A 163 -5.64 -24.64 13.21
C LEU A 163 -4.26 -24.00 13.45
N ILE A 164 -4.21 -22.69 13.72
CA ILE A 164 -2.94 -21.99 13.97
C ILE A 164 -2.24 -22.51 15.22
N VAL A 165 -2.97 -22.69 16.32
CA VAL A 165 -2.41 -23.24 17.57
C VAL A 165 -1.86 -24.64 17.35
N HIS A 166 -2.59 -25.49 16.63
CA HIS A 166 -2.13 -26.84 16.31
C HIS A 166 -0.83 -26.84 15.49
N LEU A 167 -0.66 -25.90 14.56
CA LEU A 167 0.60 -25.77 13.81
C LEU A 167 1.76 -25.37 14.74
N LEU A 168 1.53 -24.44 15.66
CA LEU A 168 2.53 -24.03 16.66
C LEU A 168 2.89 -25.17 17.62
N GLU A 169 1.92 -25.96 18.07
CA GLU A 169 2.13 -27.13 18.94
C GLU A 169 2.91 -28.25 18.25
N ASN A 170 2.91 -28.28 16.92
CA ASN A 170 3.72 -29.20 16.10
C ASN A 170 5.01 -28.54 15.57
N ASP A 171 5.56 -27.58 16.32
CA ASP A 171 6.85 -26.92 16.04
C ASP A 171 6.93 -26.19 14.68
N THR A 172 5.79 -25.80 14.09
CA THR A 172 5.81 -24.96 12.88
C THR A 172 6.37 -23.58 13.24
N PRO A 173 7.41 -23.08 12.54
CA PRO A 173 7.96 -21.76 12.83
C PRO A 173 6.90 -20.68 12.69
N ILE A 174 6.80 -19.80 13.69
CA ILE A 174 5.73 -18.79 13.70
C ILE A 174 5.84 -17.80 12.53
N LYS A 175 7.06 -17.48 12.11
CA LYS A 175 7.30 -16.64 10.92
C LYS A 175 6.75 -17.29 9.66
N ASP A 176 6.78 -18.61 9.56
CA ASP A 176 6.21 -19.34 8.42
C ASP A 176 4.68 -19.24 8.40
N ILE A 177 4.04 -19.27 9.57
CA ILE A 177 2.59 -19.02 9.69
C ILE A 177 2.24 -17.61 9.20
N TYR A 178 3.01 -16.60 9.59
CA TYR A 178 2.78 -15.22 9.14
C TYR A 178 2.92 -15.09 7.62
N ILE A 179 4.01 -15.58 7.04
CA ILE A 179 4.30 -15.40 5.61
C ILE A 179 3.42 -16.31 4.75
N HIS A 180 3.30 -17.59 5.09
CA HIS A 180 2.68 -18.58 4.21
C HIS A 180 1.19 -18.75 4.45
N ILE A 181 0.68 -18.40 5.63
CA ILE A 181 -0.76 -18.42 5.93
C ILE A 181 -1.33 -17.01 5.94
N PHE A 182 -0.96 -16.16 6.92
CA PHE A 182 -1.64 -14.87 7.09
C PHE A 182 -1.46 -13.96 5.88
N GLN A 183 -0.23 -13.71 5.43
CA GLN A 183 0.03 -12.84 4.29
C GLN A 183 -0.61 -13.38 3.01
N THR A 184 -0.41 -14.67 2.71
CA THR A 184 -0.98 -15.32 1.52
C THR A 184 -2.50 -15.23 1.51
N VAL A 185 -3.15 -15.49 2.66
CA VAL A 185 -4.60 -15.45 2.79
C VAL A 185 -5.12 -14.02 2.67
N GLN A 186 -4.42 -13.01 3.21
CA GLN A 186 -4.80 -11.60 3.03
C GLN A 186 -4.73 -11.17 1.55
N TYR A 187 -3.70 -11.59 0.81
CA TYR A 187 -3.66 -11.36 -0.64
C TYR A 187 -4.79 -12.07 -1.37
N GLU A 188 -5.11 -13.30 -0.98
CA GLU A 188 -6.21 -14.06 -1.58
C GLU A 188 -7.58 -13.44 -1.27
N ILE A 189 -7.82 -12.99 -0.05
CA ILE A 189 -9.03 -12.23 0.34
C ILE A 189 -9.17 -10.98 -0.55
N GLY A 190 -8.08 -10.23 -0.74
CA GLY A 190 -8.05 -9.07 -1.63
C GLY A 190 -8.43 -9.44 -3.08
N ARG A 191 -7.90 -10.54 -3.60
CA ARG A 191 -8.25 -11.06 -4.94
C ARG A 191 -9.70 -11.50 -5.04
N LEU A 192 -10.21 -12.22 -4.04
CA LEU A 192 -11.61 -12.66 -3.99
C LEU A 192 -12.56 -11.46 -3.96
N TRP A 193 -12.21 -10.41 -3.21
CA TRP A 193 -12.98 -9.17 -3.17
C TRP A 193 -12.94 -8.45 -4.52
N GLN A 194 -11.74 -8.25 -5.08
CA GLN A 194 -11.54 -7.61 -6.38
C GLN A 194 -12.30 -8.33 -7.51
N THR A 195 -12.36 -9.66 -7.46
CA THR A 195 -13.09 -10.50 -8.44
C THR A 195 -14.57 -10.69 -8.10
N SER A 196 -15.10 -9.96 -7.10
CA SER A 196 -16.50 -10.02 -6.66
C SER A 196 -16.98 -11.40 -6.20
N GLN A 197 -16.05 -12.27 -5.76
CA GLN A 197 -16.38 -13.56 -5.15
C GLN A 197 -16.79 -13.39 -3.68
N ILE A 198 -16.28 -12.37 -3.01
CA ILE A 198 -16.72 -11.93 -1.68
C ILE A 198 -17.03 -10.44 -1.69
N ASN A 199 -17.89 -10.00 -0.77
CA ASN A 199 -18.18 -8.59 -0.58
C ASN A 199 -17.25 -7.94 0.47
N ILE A 200 -17.34 -6.62 0.59
CA ILE A 200 -16.52 -5.84 1.53
C ILE A 200 -16.75 -6.23 3.00
N ALA A 201 -17.95 -6.65 3.38
CA ALA A 201 -18.23 -7.08 4.76
C ALA A 201 -17.52 -8.40 5.10
N GLN A 202 -17.44 -9.33 4.14
CA GLN A 202 -16.68 -10.57 4.28
C GLN A 202 -15.17 -10.30 4.34
N GLU A 203 -14.66 -9.42 3.49
CA GLU A 203 -13.26 -8.98 3.54
C GLU A 203 -12.92 -8.41 4.92
N HIS A 204 -13.68 -7.39 5.39
CA HIS A 204 -13.48 -6.80 6.71
C HIS A 204 -13.54 -7.83 7.84
N PHE A 205 -14.50 -8.77 7.78
CA PHE A 205 -14.61 -9.84 8.76
C PHE A 205 -13.36 -10.72 8.79
N CYS A 206 -12.87 -11.14 7.62
CA CYS A 206 -11.69 -12.01 7.53
C CYS A 206 -10.44 -11.28 8.04
N THR A 207 -10.23 -10.02 7.63
CA THR A 207 -9.12 -9.18 8.06
C THR A 207 -9.15 -8.97 9.58
N ALA A 208 -10.29 -8.62 10.16
CA ALA A 208 -10.45 -8.45 11.61
C ALA A 208 -10.25 -9.76 12.39
N ALA A 209 -10.71 -10.89 11.85
CA ALA A 209 -10.48 -12.20 12.44
C ALA A 209 -8.98 -12.55 12.46
N THR A 210 -8.25 -12.31 11.36
CA THR A 210 -6.79 -12.50 11.32
C THR A 210 -6.06 -11.59 12.30
N GLN A 211 -6.41 -10.30 12.39
CA GLN A 211 -5.83 -9.39 13.39
C GLN A 211 -6.05 -9.88 14.83
N SER A 212 -7.25 -10.39 15.14
CA SER A 212 -7.54 -10.96 16.47
C SER A 212 -6.73 -12.22 16.74
N ILE A 213 -6.51 -13.07 15.74
CA ILE A 213 -5.68 -14.26 15.85
C ILE A 213 -4.22 -13.86 16.09
N ILE A 214 -3.65 -12.97 15.28
CA ILE A 214 -2.29 -12.42 15.44
C ILE A 214 -2.06 -11.93 16.87
N SER A 215 -2.99 -11.13 17.40
CA SER A 215 -2.89 -10.58 18.77
C SER A 215 -2.83 -11.65 19.86
N ARG A 216 -3.44 -12.83 19.64
CA ARG A 216 -3.41 -13.95 20.60
C ARG A 216 -2.12 -14.75 20.54
N LEU A 217 -1.34 -14.61 19.47
CA LEU A 217 -0.09 -15.34 19.33
C LEU A 217 1.06 -14.66 20.08
N TYR A 218 0.91 -13.43 20.54
CA TYR A 218 1.96 -12.66 21.23
C TYR A 218 2.75 -13.47 22.29
N PRO A 219 2.11 -14.28 23.17
CA PRO A 219 2.83 -15.08 24.17
C PRO A 219 3.85 -16.09 23.61
N TYR A 220 3.80 -16.44 22.32
CA TYR A 220 4.70 -17.41 21.70
C TYR A 220 6.08 -16.83 21.35
N TRP A 221 6.25 -15.50 21.33
CA TRP A 221 7.54 -14.85 21.04
C TRP A 221 7.91 -13.71 21.98
N ILE A 222 7.15 -13.49 23.07
CA ILE A 222 7.58 -12.58 24.14
C ILE A 222 8.92 -13.08 24.65
N SER A 223 9.98 -12.44 24.19
CA SER A 223 11.35 -12.70 24.61
C SER A 223 11.68 -11.74 25.75
N ALA A 224 12.27 -12.25 26.84
CA ALA A 224 12.98 -11.44 27.82
C ALA A 224 14.38 -11.03 27.27
N GLY A 225 14.41 -10.58 26.01
CA GLY A 225 15.63 -10.22 25.27
C GLY A 225 16.10 -8.81 25.63
N GLN A 226 17.40 -8.56 25.49
CA GLN A 226 17.94 -7.21 25.58
C GLN A 226 17.57 -6.43 24.32
N GLU A 227 16.60 -5.53 24.46
CA GLU A 227 16.17 -4.58 23.44
C GLU A 227 17.39 -3.75 22.95
N ARG A 228 17.93 -4.10 21.79
CA ARG A 228 19.14 -3.44 21.26
C ARG A 228 18.82 -2.19 20.45
N TYR A 229 17.70 -2.22 19.72
CA TYR A 229 17.29 -1.16 18.81
C TYR A 229 15.79 -0.91 18.91
N ARG A 230 15.38 0.32 18.62
CA ARG A 230 13.99 0.78 18.72
C ARG A 230 13.38 1.07 17.36
N LEU A 231 12.19 0.54 17.13
CA LEU A 231 11.40 0.73 15.92
C LEU A 231 10.13 1.53 16.23
N VAL A 232 9.84 2.57 15.46
CA VAL A 232 8.49 3.10 15.32
C VAL A 232 7.89 2.61 14.01
N ALA A 233 6.70 2.02 14.04
CA ALA A 233 6.06 1.43 12.87
C ALA A 233 4.66 2.01 12.65
N ALA A 234 4.40 2.59 11.48
CA ALA A 234 3.13 3.24 11.18
C ALA A 234 2.76 3.14 9.69
N CYS A 235 1.46 3.16 9.42
CA CYS A 235 0.96 3.57 8.12
C CYS A 235 1.06 5.09 8.00
N VAL A 236 1.36 5.57 6.79
CA VAL A 236 1.31 7.01 6.49
C VAL A 236 -0.10 7.58 6.69
N GLY A 237 -0.22 8.91 6.79
CA GLY A 237 -1.52 9.59 6.85
C GLY A 237 -2.48 9.10 5.75
N GLU A 238 -3.76 9.03 6.07
CA GLU A 238 -4.87 8.55 5.22
C GLU A 238 -4.83 7.04 4.87
N GLU A 239 -3.74 6.32 5.18
CA GLU A 239 -3.62 4.89 4.94
C GLU A 239 -4.24 4.05 6.06
N GLN A 240 -5.20 3.19 5.71
CA GLN A 240 -5.98 2.36 6.64
C GLN A 240 -5.51 0.90 6.68
N HIS A 241 -4.69 0.45 5.73
CA HIS A 241 -4.35 -0.97 5.57
C HIS A 241 -3.14 -1.36 6.44
N GLU A 242 -3.40 -1.57 7.74
CA GLU A 242 -2.35 -1.72 8.75
C GLU A 242 -1.81 -3.15 8.98
N ILE A 243 -2.49 -4.20 8.47
CA ILE A 243 -2.10 -5.59 8.79
C ILE A 243 -0.64 -5.91 8.40
N GLY A 244 -0.16 -5.38 7.26
CA GLY A 244 1.22 -5.60 6.82
C GLY A 244 2.26 -4.95 7.74
N ILE A 245 1.99 -3.73 8.21
CA ILE A 245 2.91 -3.03 9.13
C ILE A 245 2.83 -3.61 10.55
N ARG A 246 1.68 -4.16 10.96
CA ARG A 246 1.55 -4.97 12.18
C ARG A 246 2.45 -6.21 12.13
N MET A 247 2.34 -6.99 11.05
CA MET A 247 3.17 -8.18 10.84
C MET A 247 4.66 -7.84 10.82
N LEU A 248 5.04 -6.71 10.23
CA LEU A 248 6.41 -6.21 10.28
C LEU A 248 6.86 -5.92 11.71
N ALA A 249 6.06 -5.20 12.50
CA ALA A 249 6.40 -4.92 13.90
C ALA A 249 6.60 -6.22 14.71
N ASP A 250 5.69 -7.20 14.56
CA ASP A 250 5.82 -8.50 15.22
C ASP A 250 7.13 -9.22 14.83
N PHE A 251 7.58 -9.12 13.57
CA PHE A 251 8.85 -9.71 13.12
C PHE A 251 10.07 -9.05 13.75
N PHE A 252 10.03 -7.73 13.95
CA PHE A 252 11.10 -6.99 14.63
C PHE A 252 11.18 -7.37 16.11
N GLU A 253 10.04 -7.53 16.80
CA GLU A 253 10.00 -8.01 18.18
C GLU A 253 10.54 -9.44 18.31
N MET A 254 10.18 -10.33 17.39
CA MET A 254 10.74 -11.70 17.31
C MET A 254 12.26 -11.70 17.16
N GLU A 255 12.84 -10.61 16.67
CA GLU A 255 14.29 -10.40 16.48
C GLU A 255 14.91 -9.52 17.57
N GLY A 256 14.18 -9.26 18.65
CA GLY A 256 14.69 -8.57 19.85
C GLY A 256 14.73 -7.04 19.75
N TRP A 257 13.94 -6.44 18.86
CA TRP A 257 13.74 -5.00 18.81
C TRP A 257 12.63 -4.56 19.77
N ASP A 258 12.78 -3.38 20.36
CA ASP A 258 11.69 -2.67 21.05
C ASP A 258 10.84 -1.97 19.99
N THR A 259 9.58 -2.38 19.84
CA THR A 259 8.73 -1.85 18.78
C THR A 259 7.55 -1.05 19.31
N TYR A 260 7.35 0.11 18.71
CA TYR A 260 6.22 0.98 18.95
C TYR A 260 5.35 1.03 17.68
N TYR A 261 4.40 0.11 17.63
CA TYR A 261 3.42 -0.01 16.57
C TYR A 261 2.25 0.97 16.78
N LEU A 262 2.07 1.90 15.83
CA LEU A 262 1.07 2.97 15.89
C LEU A 262 -0.18 2.71 15.03
N GLY A 263 -0.13 1.73 14.13
CA GLY A 263 -1.26 1.35 13.27
C GLY A 263 -1.53 2.29 12.09
N ALA A 264 -2.79 2.34 11.70
CA ALA A 264 -3.33 3.11 10.57
C ALA A 264 -3.39 4.63 10.79
N ASN A 265 -3.27 5.39 9.68
CA ASN A 265 -3.67 6.80 9.58
C ASN A 265 -3.13 7.71 10.70
N VAL A 266 -1.82 7.59 10.98
CA VAL A 266 -1.18 8.38 12.03
C VAL A 266 -0.88 9.78 11.50
N PRO A 267 -1.33 10.86 12.17
CA PRO A 267 -0.97 12.22 11.78
C PRO A 267 0.53 12.48 11.92
N ASP A 268 1.14 13.15 10.93
CA ASP A 268 2.60 13.39 10.90
C ASP A 268 3.15 13.98 12.19
N HIS A 269 2.47 14.99 12.77
CA HIS A 269 2.94 15.63 14.00
C HIS A 269 3.01 14.65 15.19
N SER A 270 2.03 13.74 15.29
CA SER A 270 2.00 12.70 16.33
C SER A 270 3.11 11.68 16.09
N LEU A 271 3.35 11.32 14.83
CA LEU A 271 4.42 10.39 14.45
C LEU A 271 5.81 10.95 14.77
N LEU A 272 6.07 12.22 14.44
CA LEU A 272 7.31 12.91 14.82
C LEU A 272 7.51 12.94 16.34
N GLN A 273 6.44 13.20 17.10
CA GLN A 273 6.49 13.16 18.56
C GLN A 273 6.83 11.75 19.08
N SER A 274 6.23 10.70 18.52
CA SER A 274 6.52 9.31 18.89
C SER A 274 7.98 8.93 18.59
N ILE A 275 8.55 9.38 17.46
CA ILE A 275 9.96 9.17 17.14
C ILE A 275 10.87 9.71 18.26
N VAL A 276 10.59 10.92 18.74
CA VAL A 276 11.38 11.57 19.81
C VAL A 276 11.16 10.88 21.16
N GLN A 277 9.89 10.65 21.53
CA GLN A 277 9.53 10.06 22.83
C GLN A 277 10.09 8.65 23.01
N HIS A 278 10.07 7.85 21.94
CA HIS A 278 10.55 6.47 21.96
C HIS A 278 12.01 6.34 21.53
N GLN A 279 12.72 7.45 21.27
CA GLN A 279 14.13 7.44 20.85
C GLN A 279 14.38 6.43 19.72
N ALA A 280 13.56 6.49 18.68
CA ALA A 280 13.56 5.49 17.63
C ALA A 280 14.89 5.47 16.86
N ASP A 281 15.45 4.29 16.62
CA ASP A 281 16.59 4.13 15.71
C ASP A 281 16.10 4.05 14.26
N ILE A 282 14.95 3.41 14.06
CA ILE A 282 14.30 3.21 12.77
C ILE A 282 12.84 3.65 12.84
N ILE A 283 12.35 4.26 11.77
CA ILE A 283 10.93 4.35 11.46
C ILE A 283 10.60 3.52 10.22
N ALA A 284 9.62 2.63 10.34
CA ALA A 284 9.04 1.88 9.23
C ALA A 284 7.71 2.51 8.80
N ILE A 285 7.63 2.92 7.54
CA ILE A 285 6.45 3.57 6.96
C ILE A 285 5.84 2.65 5.91
N SER A 286 4.56 2.33 6.07
CA SER A 286 3.80 1.53 5.10
C SER A 286 2.82 2.37 4.29
N ALA A 287 2.73 2.09 2.99
CA ALA A 287 1.68 2.57 2.10
C ALA A 287 1.14 1.42 1.24
N THR A 288 -0.16 1.34 1.07
CA THR A 288 -0.83 0.33 0.23
C THR A 288 -1.44 0.99 -1.01
N MET A 289 -2.14 2.10 -0.81
CA MET A 289 -2.71 2.87 -1.92
C MET A 289 -1.60 3.66 -2.60
N THR A 290 -1.37 3.44 -3.90
CA THR A 290 -0.25 4.10 -4.58
C THR A 290 -0.40 5.62 -4.58
N PHE A 291 -1.62 6.18 -4.63
CA PHE A 291 -1.87 7.61 -4.50
C PHE A 291 -1.57 8.21 -3.11
N HIS A 292 -1.11 7.43 -2.14
CA HIS A 292 -0.59 7.94 -0.86
C HIS A 292 0.94 8.06 -0.84
N VAL A 293 1.66 7.72 -1.92
CA VAL A 293 3.14 7.74 -1.91
C VAL A 293 3.69 9.16 -1.66
N HIS A 294 3.02 10.21 -2.13
CA HIS A 294 3.40 11.59 -1.84
C HIS A 294 3.32 11.93 -0.36
N LEU A 295 2.36 11.35 0.38
CA LEU A 295 2.28 11.50 1.83
C LEU A 295 3.51 10.88 2.52
N VAL A 296 4.06 9.78 1.96
CA VAL A 296 5.30 9.18 2.46
C VAL A 296 6.47 10.13 2.22
N GLN A 297 6.56 10.73 1.02
CA GLN A 297 7.58 11.72 0.71
C GLN A 297 7.48 12.94 1.65
N ASP A 298 6.29 13.52 1.81
CA ASP A 298 6.05 14.67 2.67
C ASP A 298 6.42 14.39 4.13
N LEU A 299 6.09 13.19 4.64
CA LEU A 299 6.45 12.76 5.98
C LEU A 299 7.98 12.64 6.13
N ILE A 300 8.67 12.04 5.15
CA ILE A 300 10.13 11.92 5.15
C ILE A 300 10.77 13.31 5.17
N GLU A 301 10.29 14.23 4.35
CA GLU A 301 10.79 15.61 4.31
C GLU A 301 10.62 16.30 5.68
N LYS A 302 9.48 16.11 6.35
CA LYS A 302 9.25 16.62 7.73
C LYS A 302 10.20 16.00 8.75
N ILE A 303 10.41 14.68 8.70
CA ILE A 303 11.37 13.98 9.58
C ILE A 303 12.79 14.51 9.38
N ARG A 304 13.19 14.81 8.13
CA ARG A 304 14.53 15.33 7.84
C ARG A 304 14.72 16.79 8.22
N ALA A 305 13.66 17.60 8.14
CA ALA A 305 13.72 19.02 8.47
C ALA A 305 14.02 19.25 9.97
N GLU A 306 13.42 18.44 10.84
CA GLU A 306 13.54 18.57 12.29
C GLU A 306 14.86 18.00 12.85
N GLU A 307 15.56 18.77 13.68
CA GLU A 307 16.84 18.34 14.28
C GLU A 307 16.66 17.12 15.20
N SER A 308 15.54 17.06 15.92
CA SER A 308 15.25 15.99 16.87
C SER A 308 14.94 14.64 16.22
N THR A 309 14.63 14.58 14.93
CA THR A 309 14.23 13.34 14.25
C THR A 309 15.08 12.99 13.02
N ARG A 310 15.88 13.93 12.48
CA ARG A 310 16.68 13.69 11.26
C ARG A 310 17.66 12.53 11.34
N HIS A 311 18.07 12.12 12.55
CA HIS A 311 19.02 11.04 12.80
C HIS A 311 18.42 9.65 12.55
N VAL A 312 17.10 9.51 12.65
CA VAL A 312 16.39 8.23 12.54
C VAL A 312 16.50 7.69 11.14
N LYS A 313 16.73 6.39 11.02
CA LYS A 313 16.76 5.71 9.73
C LYS A 313 15.35 5.37 9.27
N ILE A 314 15.05 5.58 8.00
CA ILE A 314 13.72 5.45 7.44
C ILE A 314 13.69 4.28 6.49
N ILE A 315 12.84 3.29 6.75
CA ILE A 315 12.52 2.22 5.81
C ILE A 315 11.09 2.35 5.34
N VAL A 316 10.85 2.04 4.07
CA VAL A 316 9.52 2.06 3.46
C VAL A 316 9.13 0.70 2.89
N GLY A 317 7.84 0.41 2.87
CA GLY A 317 7.30 -0.84 2.35
C GLY A 317 5.83 -0.73 1.95
N GLY A 318 5.28 -1.86 1.51
CA GLY A 318 3.92 -1.96 0.99
C GLY A 318 3.86 -1.98 -0.54
N LEU A 319 2.64 -2.07 -1.08
CA LEU A 319 2.39 -2.37 -2.49
C LEU A 319 3.11 -1.43 -3.48
N PRO A 320 3.12 -0.09 -3.32
CA PRO A 320 3.76 0.81 -4.28
C PRO A 320 5.26 0.56 -4.43
N PHE A 321 5.94 0.25 -3.33
CA PHE A 321 7.38 -0.04 -3.33
C PHE A 321 7.71 -1.45 -3.84
N ASN A 322 6.75 -2.38 -3.77
CA ASN A 322 6.85 -3.68 -4.42
C ASN A 322 6.65 -3.60 -5.95
N ILE A 323 5.82 -2.67 -6.42
CA ILE A 323 5.62 -2.40 -7.86
C ILE A 323 6.86 -1.74 -8.47
N ASP A 324 7.41 -0.73 -7.79
CA ASP A 324 8.61 -0.01 -8.21
C ASP A 324 9.66 -0.03 -7.09
N ARG A 325 10.60 -0.97 -7.20
CA ARG A 325 11.65 -1.21 -6.19
C ARG A 325 12.69 -0.08 -6.06
N GLU A 326 12.63 0.93 -6.93
CA GLU A 326 13.48 2.11 -6.87
C GLU A 326 12.72 3.35 -6.35
N LEU A 327 11.42 3.20 -6.04
CA LEU A 327 10.57 4.28 -5.54
C LEU A 327 11.04 4.84 -4.19
N TRP A 328 11.59 3.99 -3.32
CA TRP A 328 12.08 4.39 -2.00
C TRP A 328 13.17 5.46 -2.06
N LYS A 329 14.02 5.43 -3.09
CA LYS A 329 15.06 6.45 -3.31
C LYS A 329 14.46 7.82 -3.65
N ARG A 330 13.34 7.82 -4.37
CA ARG A 330 12.65 9.05 -4.81
C ARG A 330 11.93 9.75 -3.67
N VAL A 331 11.31 8.97 -2.77
CA VAL A 331 10.68 9.51 -1.56
C VAL A 331 11.69 9.87 -0.47
N GLY A 332 12.99 9.56 -0.65
CA GLY A 332 14.06 9.94 0.27
C GLY A 332 14.27 9.01 1.47
N ALA A 333 13.78 7.77 1.39
CA ALA A 333 14.00 6.76 2.44
C ALA A 333 15.46 6.26 2.44
N ASP A 334 15.91 5.69 3.57
CA ASP A 334 17.22 5.04 3.68
C ASP A 334 17.22 3.59 3.18
N GLY A 335 16.05 2.94 3.12
CA GLY A 335 15.91 1.58 2.65
C GLY A 335 14.49 1.17 2.28
N PHE A 336 14.40 0.03 1.61
CA PHE A 336 13.15 -0.64 1.23
C PHE A 336 13.27 -2.13 1.53
N ALA A 337 12.15 -2.75 1.90
CA ALA A 337 12.05 -4.19 1.98
C ALA A 337 10.74 -4.70 1.36
N PRO A 338 10.79 -5.81 0.60
CA PRO A 338 9.60 -6.37 -0.03
C PRO A 338 8.68 -7.14 0.94
N ASP A 339 9.22 -7.56 2.08
CA ASP A 339 8.54 -8.34 3.11
C ASP A 339 9.17 -8.09 4.50
N ALA A 340 8.52 -8.62 5.54
CA ALA A 340 8.91 -8.42 6.93
C ALA A 340 10.29 -9.03 7.28
N ASN A 341 10.69 -10.16 6.68
CA ASN A 341 12.01 -10.77 6.93
C ASN A 341 13.11 -9.85 6.41
N LYS A 342 12.99 -9.39 5.17
CA LYS A 342 13.95 -8.46 4.58
C LYS A 342 13.96 -7.10 5.27
N ALA A 343 12.85 -6.68 5.85
CA ALA A 343 12.80 -5.43 6.60
C ALA A 343 13.73 -5.46 7.83
N VAL A 344 13.78 -6.57 8.57
CA VAL A 344 14.70 -6.71 9.71
C VAL A 344 16.16 -6.68 9.24
N GLU A 345 16.50 -7.39 8.16
CA GLU A 345 17.86 -7.42 7.60
C GLU A 345 18.34 -6.01 7.18
N VAL A 346 17.47 -5.27 6.48
CA VAL A 346 17.76 -3.90 6.01
C VAL A 346 17.92 -2.96 7.19
N ALA A 347 16.99 -2.98 8.15
CA ALA A 347 17.04 -2.11 9.31
C ALA A 347 18.28 -2.35 10.16
N THR A 348 18.62 -3.61 10.43
CA THR A 348 19.81 -4.01 11.19
C THR A 348 21.09 -3.50 10.52
N SER A 349 21.15 -3.58 9.19
CA SER A 349 22.29 -3.08 8.41
C SER A 349 22.42 -1.56 8.50
N LEU A 350 21.30 -0.83 8.43
CA LEU A 350 21.28 0.63 8.51
C LEU A 350 21.76 1.16 9.87
N VAL A 351 21.33 0.53 10.98
CA VAL A 351 21.74 0.96 12.32
C VAL A 351 23.17 0.57 12.66
N ALA A 352 23.69 -0.55 12.13
CA ALA A 352 25.08 -0.95 12.31
C ALA A 352 26.09 0.00 11.64
N LEU A 353 25.73 0.58 10.48
CA LEU A 353 26.56 1.56 9.77
C LEU A 353 26.68 2.89 10.52
N ASN A 354 25.63 3.31 11.26
CA ASN A 354 25.69 4.52 12.08
C ASN A 354 26.67 4.40 13.26
N GLN A 355 26.83 3.19 13.84
CA GLN A 355 27.73 2.97 14.98
C GLN A 355 29.21 2.97 14.58
N SER A 356 29.54 2.57 13.35
CA SER A 356 30.92 2.57 12.84
C SER A 356 31.43 3.96 12.45
N GLY A 357 30.55 4.92 12.18
CA GLY A 357 30.91 6.34 11.94
C GLY A 357 31.11 7.19 13.20
N SER A 358 30.84 6.65 14.39
CA SER A 358 30.79 7.40 15.66
C SER A 358 31.97 7.10 16.62
N GLN A 359 33.04 6.44 16.18
CA GLN A 359 34.22 6.26 17.02
C GLN A 359 34.94 7.61 17.24
N PRO A 360 35.13 8.08 18.49
CA PRO A 360 35.90 9.28 18.74
C PRO A 360 37.36 9.02 18.37
N SER A 361 37.93 9.93 17.58
CA SER A 361 39.37 9.96 17.33
C SER A 361 40.09 10.07 18.68
N VAL A 362 40.61 8.95 19.18
CA VAL A 362 41.57 8.94 20.28
C VAL A 362 42.84 9.57 19.73
N LYS A 363 42.98 10.88 19.91
CA LYS A 363 44.27 11.56 19.78
C LYS A 363 45.10 11.15 20.99
N GLY A 364 46.17 10.42 20.72
CA GLY A 364 47.27 10.17 21.65
C GLY A 364 48.15 11.39 21.87
#